data_AF-A0A668RNI0-F1
#
_entry.id   AF-A0A668RNI0-F1
#
_cell.length_a   1.000
_cell.length_b   1.000
_cell.length_c   1.000
_cell.angle_alpha   90.00
_cell.angle_beta   90.00
_cell.angle_gamma   90.00
#
_symmetry.space_group_name_H-M   'P 1'
#
loop_
_entity.id
_entity.type
_entity.pdbx_description
1 polymer ?
#
loop_
_entity_poly.entity_id
_entity_poly.type
_entity_poly.pdbx_seq_one_letter_code
_entity_poly.pdbx_strand_id
1 'polypeptide(L)'
;MPSCTAIHVTTRANMAEVDATKSLSGLLNGIAQKVYYNNSEITEELLRSELYPEMSPDEFTALHDKMKGLLKSIATADMDHAQLEAFLTAQTKKQGGGGLSAEQAAALSRFWKSQRVRVKESLVAHSRWEPSLRGLSWRVDLQTAASRRGTAHSGLVALVELELGRTGQVPKLRESRSADQSGPYSQCAQCHCTTVQHYYCPIQVDLNVANKSSKAEEDSEFVCLEFDETKVNQVLKKMADIQESIDRIVHST
;
A
#
# COMPACT_ATOMS: atom_id res chain seq x y z
N MET A 1 -68.30 -6.07 -34.33
CA MET A 1 -67.83 -5.36 -33.12
C MET A 1 -67.43 -6.41 -32.11
N PRO A 2 -66.12 -6.62 -31.89
CA PRO A 2 -65.50 -6.04 -30.70
C PRO A 2 -64.19 -5.28 -30.97
N SER A 3 -63.91 -4.41 -30.01
CA SER A 3 -62.93 -3.33 -30.01
C SER A 3 -61.51 -3.80 -29.74
N CYS A 4 -60.58 -3.17 -30.44
CA CYS A 4 -59.14 -3.26 -30.29
C CYS A 4 -58.69 -2.39 -29.11
N THR A 5 -58.04 -2.96 -28.08
CA THR A 5 -57.24 -2.19 -27.10
C THR A 5 -56.36 -3.12 -26.27
N ALA A 6 -55.04 -3.08 -26.48
CA ALA A 6 -53.98 -3.27 -25.47
C ALA A 6 -52.62 -3.62 -26.13
N ILE A 7 -51.94 -2.65 -26.76
CA ILE A 7 -50.50 -2.81 -27.14
C ILE A 7 -49.62 -1.62 -26.69
N HIS A 8 -50.18 -0.51 -26.21
CA HIS A 8 -49.41 0.72 -25.99
C HIS A 8 -48.68 0.88 -24.64
N VAL A 9 -48.76 -0.09 -23.71
CA VAL A 9 -48.12 0.06 -22.38
C VAL A 9 -46.73 -0.60 -22.30
N THR A 10 -46.43 -1.59 -23.15
CA THR A 10 -45.17 -2.37 -23.05
C THR A 10 -43.94 -1.63 -23.57
N THR A 11 -44.08 -0.64 -24.45
CA THR A 11 -42.92 0.04 -25.08
C THR A 11 -42.27 1.10 -24.18
N ARG A 12 -43.02 1.68 -23.22
CA ARG A 12 -42.53 2.81 -22.41
C ARG A 12 -41.65 2.38 -21.22
N ALA A 13 -41.88 1.19 -20.67
CA ALA A 13 -41.02 0.61 -19.63
C ALA A 13 -39.63 0.24 -20.19
N ASN A 14 -39.58 -0.30 -21.41
CA ASN A 14 -38.32 -0.71 -22.05
C ASN A 14 -37.37 0.47 -22.34
N MET A 15 -37.87 1.65 -22.76
CA MET A 15 -36.98 2.79 -23.06
C MET A 15 -36.33 3.37 -21.78
N ALA A 16 -37.09 3.51 -20.70
CA ALA A 16 -36.58 4.07 -19.44
C ALA A 16 -35.56 3.13 -18.76
N GLU A 17 -35.78 1.82 -18.86
CA GLU A 17 -34.88 0.79 -18.32
C GLU A 17 -33.57 0.68 -19.13
N VAL A 18 -33.67 0.83 -20.45
CA VAL A 18 -32.52 0.86 -21.36
C VAL A 18 -31.65 2.10 -21.11
N ASP A 19 -32.25 3.26 -20.87
CA ASP A 19 -31.50 4.48 -20.56
C ASP A 19 -30.87 4.44 -19.17
N ALA A 20 -31.55 3.88 -18.16
CA ALA A 20 -30.95 3.64 -16.83
C ALA A 20 -29.71 2.73 -16.90
N THR A 21 -29.76 1.70 -17.75
CA THR A 21 -28.63 0.77 -17.96
C THR A 21 -27.45 1.46 -18.68
N LYS A 22 -27.74 2.34 -19.64
CA LYS A 22 -26.70 3.15 -20.31
C LYS A 22 -26.08 4.16 -19.36
N SER A 23 -26.89 4.87 -18.56
CA SER A 23 -26.40 5.82 -17.56
C SER A 23 -25.49 5.13 -16.54
N LEU A 24 -25.87 3.94 -16.06
CA LEU A 24 -25.04 3.15 -15.16
C LEU A 24 -23.73 2.69 -15.83
N SER A 25 -23.80 2.27 -17.09
CA SER A 25 -22.59 1.90 -17.85
C SER A 25 -21.66 3.09 -18.05
N GLY A 26 -22.21 4.28 -18.31
CA GLY A 26 -21.48 5.55 -18.36
C GLY A 26 -20.82 5.89 -17.02
N LEU A 27 -21.54 5.69 -15.91
CA LEU A 27 -21.03 5.92 -14.56
C LEU A 27 -19.85 4.98 -14.25
N LEU A 28 -19.97 3.68 -14.53
CA LEU A 28 -18.89 2.71 -14.32
C LEU A 28 -17.64 3.05 -15.15
N ASN A 29 -17.84 3.46 -16.40
CA ASN A 29 -16.74 3.94 -17.25
C ASN A 29 -16.09 5.20 -16.67
N GLY A 30 -16.87 6.19 -16.23
CA GLY A 30 -16.37 7.41 -15.63
C GLY A 30 -15.58 7.16 -14.34
N ILE A 31 -16.09 6.30 -13.45
CA ILE A 31 -15.39 5.86 -12.24
C ILE A 31 -14.06 5.21 -12.62
N ALA A 32 -14.05 4.32 -13.61
CA ALA A 32 -12.83 3.62 -14.00
C ALA A 32 -11.78 4.56 -14.61
N GLN A 33 -12.20 5.54 -15.41
CA GLN A 33 -11.33 6.60 -15.95
C GLN A 33 -10.65 7.41 -14.84
N LYS A 34 -11.41 7.83 -13.82
CA LYS A 34 -10.87 8.57 -12.68
C LYS A 34 -9.97 7.71 -11.79
N VAL A 35 -10.37 6.48 -11.48
CA VAL A 35 -9.72 5.63 -10.47
C VAL A 35 -8.55 4.83 -11.03
N TYR A 36 -8.66 4.30 -12.24
CA TYR A 36 -7.67 3.39 -12.82
C TYR A 36 -6.87 3.99 -13.96
N TYR A 37 -7.37 5.02 -14.66
CA TYR A 37 -6.66 5.60 -15.82
C TYR A 37 -6.10 7.01 -15.55
N ASN A 38 -6.12 7.47 -14.30
CA ASN A 38 -5.67 8.81 -13.89
C ASN A 38 -6.25 9.97 -14.73
N ASN A 39 -7.43 9.77 -15.31
CA ASN A 39 -8.09 10.84 -16.04
C ASN A 39 -8.86 11.72 -15.05
N SER A 40 -8.19 12.77 -14.59
CA SER A 40 -8.74 13.73 -13.63
C SER A 40 -9.76 14.69 -14.25
N GLU A 41 -9.91 14.71 -15.58
CA GLU A 41 -10.93 15.51 -16.28
C GLU A 41 -12.34 14.98 -16.05
N ILE A 42 -12.46 13.69 -15.67
CA ILE A 42 -13.75 13.11 -15.33
C ILE A 42 -14.10 13.45 -13.88
N THR A 43 -14.80 14.57 -13.72
CA THR A 43 -15.31 15.02 -12.43
C THR A 43 -16.65 14.36 -12.10
N GLU A 44 -16.96 14.32 -10.80
CA GLU A 44 -18.23 13.76 -10.32
C GLU A 44 -19.41 14.61 -10.82
N GLU A 45 -19.20 15.92 -10.91
CA GLU A 45 -20.14 16.91 -11.39
C GLU A 45 -20.48 16.71 -12.87
N LEU A 46 -19.48 16.40 -13.71
CA LEU A 46 -19.67 16.14 -15.14
C LEU A 46 -20.43 14.82 -15.38
N LEU A 47 -20.13 13.78 -14.60
CA LEU A 47 -20.89 12.53 -14.66
C LEU A 47 -22.34 12.71 -14.21
N ARG A 48 -22.57 13.55 -13.20
CA ARG A 48 -23.93 13.86 -12.74
C ARG A 48 -24.71 14.65 -13.80
N SER A 49 -24.13 15.71 -14.37
CA SER A 49 -24.82 16.55 -15.36
C SER A 49 -25.18 15.79 -16.63
N GLU A 50 -24.32 14.88 -17.07
CA GLU A 50 -24.52 14.12 -18.32
C GLU A 50 -25.39 12.88 -18.13
N LEU A 51 -25.29 12.17 -17.00
CA LEU A 51 -25.92 10.85 -16.84
C LEU A 51 -27.17 10.87 -15.96
N TYR A 52 -27.25 11.82 -15.03
CA TYR A 52 -28.33 11.90 -14.03
C TYR A 52 -28.73 13.37 -13.72
N PRO A 53 -29.20 14.13 -14.72
CA PRO A 53 -29.58 15.53 -14.54
C PRO A 53 -30.72 15.73 -13.53
N GLU A 54 -31.59 14.74 -13.38
CA GLU A 54 -32.76 14.76 -12.49
C GLU A 54 -32.47 14.26 -11.06
N MET A 55 -31.27 13.76 -10.78
CA MET A 55 -30.92 13.22 -9.46
C MET A 55 -30.22 14.28 -8.60
N SER A 56 -30.53 14.30 -7.30
CA SER A 56 -29.86 15.21 -6.38
C SER A 56 -28.36 14.89 -6.26
N PRO A 57 -27.50 15.89 -5.96
CA PRO A 57 -26.07 15.65 -5.77
C PRO A 57 -25.76 14.59 -4.71
N ASP A 58 -26.45 14.63 -3.58
CA ASP A 58 -26.20 13.73 -2.45
C ASP A 58 -26.55 12.27 -2.78
N GLU A 59 -27.67 12.04 -3.47
CA GLU A 59 -28.07 10.71 -3.94
C GLU A 59 -27.10 10.17 -4.99
N PHE A 60 -26.60 11.04 -5.88
CA PHE A 60 -25.59 10.66 -6.86
C PHE A 60 -24.27 10.28 -6.20
N THR A 61 -23.79 11.06 -5.22
CA THR A 61 -22.57 10.75 -4.47
C THR A 61 -22.68 9.39 -3.77
N ALA A 62 -23.83 9.10 -3.14
CA ALA A 62 -24.06 7.81 -2.49
C ALA A 62 -24.02 6.63 -3.51
N LEU A 63 -24.62 6.80 -4.70
CA LEU A 63 -24.56 5.80 -5.76
C LEU A 63 -23.14 5.63 -6.32
N HIS A 64 -22.46 6.75 -6.57
CA HIS A 64 -21.09 6.78 -7.07
C HIS A 64 -20.14 6.06 -6.12
N ASP A 65 -20.21 6.34 -4.82
CA ASP A 65 -19.38 5.69 -3.81
C ASP A 65 -19.71 4.21 -3.65
N LYS A 66 -21.00 3.83 -3.74
CA LYS A 66 -21.41 2.41 -3.76
C LYS A 66 -20.79 1.67 -4.94
N MET A 67 -20.93 2.19 -6.17
CA MET A 67 -20.41 1.55 -7.38
C MET A 67 -18.88 1.55 -7.41
N LYS A 68 -18.23 2.62 -6.96
CA LYS A 68 -16.77 2.72 -6.80
C LYS A 68 -16.25 1.72 -5.78
N GLY A 69 -16.92 1.56 -4.64
CA GLY A 69 -16.57 0.57 -3.63
C GLY A 69 -16.62 -0.86 -4.15
N LEU A 70 -17.69 -1.20 -4.88
CA LEU A 70 -17.83 -2.51 -5.54
C LEU A 70 -16.72 -2.74 -6.56
N LEU A 71 -16.46 -1.76 -7.43
CA LEU A 71 -15.43 -1.89 -8.45
C LEU A 71 -14.03 -2.03 -7.85
N LYS A 72 -13.74 -1.34 -6.74
CA LYS A 72 -12.49 -1.53 -5.98
C LYS A 72 -12.40 -2.92 -5.35
N SER A 73 -13.49 -3.45 -4.79
CA SER A 73 -13.52 -4.80 -4.22
C SER A 73 -13.26 -5.86 -5.29
N ILE A 74 -13.88 -5.70 -6.46
CA ILE A 74 -13.71 -6.61 -7.60
C ILE A 74 -12.27 -6.54 -8.14
N ALA A 75 -11.73 -5.33 -8.31
CA ALA A 75 -10.39 -5.13 -8.85
C ALA A 75 -9.28 -5.57 -7.89
N THR A 76 -9.40 -5.28 -6.59
CA THR A 76 -8.41 -5.70 -5.57
C THR A 76 -8.30 -7.22 -5.49
N ALA A 77 -9.40 -7.94 -5.68
CA ALA A 77 -9.42 -9.41 -5.65
C ALA A 77 -9.14 -10.06 -7.02
N ASP A 78 -8.91 -9.27 -8.08
CA ASP A 78 -8.77 -9.73 -9.48
C ASP A 78 -9.83 -10.79 -9.89
N MET A 79 -11.08 -10.61 -9.44
CA MET A 79 -12.10 -11.65 -9.53
C MET A 79 -12.29 -12.15 -10.97
N ASP A 80 -12.31 -13.47 -11.14
CA ASP A 80 -12.67 -14.10 -12.41
C ASP A 80 -14.19 -14.07 -12.66
N HIS A 81 -14.65 -14.60 -13.79
CA HIS A 81 -16.07 -14.57 -14.14
C HIS A 81 -16.94 -15.34 -13.14
N ALA A 82 -16.49 -16.50 -12.65
CA ALA A 82 -17.27 -17.32 -11.72
C ALA A 82 -17.35 -16.66 -10.34
N GLN A 83 -16.22 -16.12 -9.86
CA GLN A 83 -16.14 -15.38 -8.60
C GLN A 83 -16.99 -14.11 -8.63
N LEU A 84 -16.98 -13.38 -9.74
CA LEU A 84 -17.78 -12.17 -9.91
C LEU A 84 -19.27 -12.48 -9.88
N GLU A 85 -19.74 -13.50 -10.61
CA GLU A 85 -21.17 -13.86 -10.62
C GLU A 85 -21.64 -14.31 -9.23
N ALA A 86 -20.82 -15.06 -8.50
CA ALA A 86 -21.10 -15.44 -7.12
C ALA A 86 -21.16 -14.23 -6.18
N PHE A 87 -20.20 -13.30 -6.31
CA PHE A 87 -20.16 -12.06 -5.53
C PHE A 87 -21.39 -11.19 -5.80
N LEU A 88 -21.73 -10.97 -7.07
CA LEU A 88 -22.90 -10.21 -7.49
C LEU A 88 -24.20 -10.85 -7.00
N THR A 89 -24.32 -12.18 -7.10
CA THR A 89 -25.48 -12.94 -6.58
C THR A 89 -25.62 -12.79 -5.06
N ALA A 90 -24.52 -12.71 -4.31
CA ALA A 90 -24.57 -12.45 -2.89
C ALA A 90 -25.03 -11.01 -2.58
N GLN A 91 -24.61 -10.02 -3.39
CA GLN A 91 -25.02 -8.63 -3.23
C GLN A 91 -26.49 -8.37 -3.60
N THR A 92 -27.06 -9.12 -4.54
CA THR A 92 -28.50 -9.03 -4.90
C THR A 92 -29.40 -9.71 -3.86
N LYS A 93 -28.91 -10.75 -3.18
CA LYS A 93 -29.64 -11.45 -2.10
C LYS A 93 -29.70 -10.69 -0.77
N LYS A 94 -28.91 -9.63 -0.60
CA LYS A 94 -28.83 -8.87 0.65
C LYS A 94 -30.13 -8.10 0.88
N GLN A 95 -31.07 -8.69 1.64
CA GLN A 95 -32.34 -8.05 2.02
C GLN A 95 -32.09 -6.88 2.99
N GLY A 96 -32.36 -5.68 2.51
CA GLY A 96 -32.12 -4.40 3.18
C GLY A 96 -31.69 -3.40 2.12
N GLY A 97 -32.19 -2.17 2.14
CA GLY A 97 -32.09 -1.17 1.05
C GLY A 97 -30.68 -0.83 0.51
N GLY A 98 -29.63 -1.50 0.97
CA GLY A 98 -28.28 -1.47 0.43
C GLY A 98 -27.95 -2.53 -0.63
N GLY A 99 -28.84 -3.49 -0.93
CA GLY A 99 -28.63 -4.52 -1.96
C GLY A 99 -28.45 -3.94 -3.38
N LEU A 100 -27.81 -4.70 -4.28
CA LEU A 100 -27.73 -4.35 -5.71
C LEU A 100 -28.97 -4.86 -6.45
N SER A 101 -29.47 -4.12 -7.45
CA SER A 101 -30.50 -4.64 -8.35
C SER A 101 -29.92 -5.67 -9.32
N ALA A 102 -30.77 -6.53 -9.89
CA ALA A 102 -30.32 -7.55 -10.85
C ALA A 102 -29.75 -6.91 -12.13
N GLU A 103 -30.33 -5.79 -12.57
CA GLU A 103 -29.91 -5.03 -13.73
C GLU A 103 -28.55 -4.36 -13.48
N GLN A 104 -28.36 -3.80 -12.28
CA GLN A 104 -27.09 -3.22 -11.86
C GLN A 104 -25.98 -4.27 -11.83
N ALA A 105 -26.28 -5.46 -11.29
CA ALA A 105 -25.35 -6.59 -11.28
C ALA A 105 -24.98 -7.03 -12.70
N ALA A 106 -25.97 -7.16 -13.60
CA ALA A 106 -25.72 -7.54 -15.00
C ALA A 106 -24.86 -6.51 -15.75
N ALA A 107 -25.10 -5.21 -15.52
CA ALA A 107 -24.28 -4.14 -16.09
C ALA A 107 -22.84 -4.17 -15.55
N LEU A 108 -22.67 -4.39 -14.24
CA LEU A 108 -21.35 -4.50 -13.60
C LEU A 108 -20.58 -5.72 -14.11
N SER A 109 -21.25 -6.85 -14.31
CA SER A 109 -20.65 -8.06 -14.86
C SER A 109 -20.13 -7.85 -16.29
N ARG A 110 -20.95 -7.23 -17.15
CA ARG A 110 -20.56 -6.90 -18.53
C ARG A 110 -19.39 -5.93 -18.58
N PHE A 111 -19.42 -4.90 -17.72
CA PHE A 111 -18.36 -3.92 -17.61
C PHE A 111 -17.03 -4.56 -17.15
N TRP A 112 -17.05 -5.37 -16.09
CA TRP A 112 -15.83 -6.01 -15.61
C TRP A 112 -15.26 -6.97 -16.64
N LYS A 113 -16.11 -7.76 -17.32
CA LYS A 113 -15.66 -8.70 -18.36
C LYS A 113 -14.90 -8.01 -19.50
N SER A 114 -15.30 -6.81 -19.91
CA SER A 114 -14.59 -6.06 -20.96
C SER A 114 -13.38 -5.28 -20.45
N GLN A 115 -13.42 -4.81 -19.21
CA GLN A 115 -12.45 -3.84 -18.70
C GLN A 115 -11.39 -4.45 -17.76
N ARG A 116 -11.59 -5.66 -17.25
CA ARG A 116 -10.70 -6.35 -16.30
C ARG A 116 -9.24 -6.33 -16.71
N VAL A 117 -8.94 -6.68 -17.96
CA VAL A 117 -7.55 -6.75 -18.46
C VAL A 117 -6.88 -5.37 -18.37
N ARG A 118 -7.55 -4.33 -18.87
CA ARG A 118 -7.01 -2.96 -18.86
C ARG A 118 -6.87 -2.39 -17.44
N VAL A 119 -7.81 -2.71 -16.55
CA VAL A 119 -7.71 -2.33 -15.12
C VAL A 119 -6.54 -3.04 -14.46
N LYS A 120 -6.38 -4.34 -14.71
CA LYS A 120 -5.25 -5.12 -14.19
C LYS A 120 -3.91 -4.58 -14.71
N GLU A 121 -3.79 -4.37 -16.01
CA GLU A 121 -2.59 -3.78 -16.62
C GLU A 121 -2.28 -2.41 -16.03
N SER A 122 -3.31 -1.56 -15.86
CA SER A 122 -3.13 -0.27 -15.23
C SER A 122 -2.66 -0.42 -13.78
N LEU A 123 -3.29 -1.26 -12.97
CA LEU A 123 -2.88 -1.49 -11.58
C LEU A 123 -1.43 -2.01 -11.49
N VAL A 124 -1.02 -2.89 -12.40
CA VAL A 124 0.37 -3.36 -12.51
C VAL A 124 1.30 -2.22 -12.90
N ALA A 125 0.92 -1.38 -13.87
CA ALA A 125 1.72 -0.22 -14.27
C ALA A 125 1.84 0.84 -13.15
N HIS A 126 0.81 0.96 -12.31
CA HIS A 126 0.81 1.86 -11.14
C HIS A 126 1.49 1.25 -9.91
N SER A 127 1.69 -0.07 -9.87
CA SER A 127 2.41 -0.73 -8.80
C SER A 127 3.87 -0.30 -8.86
N ARG A 128 4.26 0.59 -7.95
CA ARG A 128 5.63 1.05 -7.84
C ARG A 128 6.42 0.02 -7.04
N TRP A 129 7.39 -0.60 -7.70
CA TRP A 129 8.41 -1.44 -7.05
C TRP A 129 9.44 -0.61 -6.25
N GLU A 130 9.25 0.72 -6.19
CA GLU A 130 10.15 1.66 -5.53
C GLU A 130 9.46 2.48 -4.43
N PRO A 131 10.15 2.76 -3.32
CA PRO A 131 11.54 2.39 -3.03
C PRO A 131 11.71 0.91 -2.65
N SER A 132 12.76 0.27 -3.15
CA SER A 132 13.13 -1.11 -2.80
C SER A 132 14.05 -1.18 -1.58
N LEU A 133 13.95 -2.25 -0.78
CA LEU A 133 14.86 -2.51 0.33
C LEU A 133 16.24 -2.92 -0.19
N ARG A 134 17.18 -1.98 -0.08
CA ARG A 134 18.63 -1.97 -0.33
C ARG A 134 19.42 -3.04 0.39
N GLY A 135 19.27 -2.94 1.70
CA GLY A 135 20.15 -3.52 2.68
C GLY A 135 19.53 -3.42 4.06
N LEU A 136 20.00 -4.27 4.95
CA LEU A 136 19.59 -4.32 6.34
C LEU A 136 20.86 -4.52 7.17
N SER A 137 21.10 -3.62 8.12
CA SER A 137 22.15 -3.76 9.12
C SER A 137 21.53 -3.71 10.51
N TRP A 138 22.08 -4.46 11.46
CA TRP A 138 21.56 -4.45 12.82
C TRP A 138 22.66 -4.70 13.84
N ARG A 139 22.44 -4.21 15.05
CA ARG A 139 23.29 -4.49 16.22
C ARG A 139 22.44 -4.61 17.48
N VAL A 140 22.94 -5.34 18.46
CA VAL A 140 22.28 -5.49 19.77
C VAL A 140 23.06 -4.72 20.81
N ASP A 141 22.39 -3.74 21.41
CA ASP A 141 22.94 -2.91 22.47
C ASP A 141 22.29 -3.33 23.81
N LEU A 142 23.06 -3.30 24.90
CA LEU A 142 22.54 -3.49 26.25
C LEU A 142 22.14 -2.12 26.80
N GLN A 143 20.84 -1.85 26.94
CA GLN A 143 20.39 -0.61 27.57
C GLN A 143 20.64 -0.69 29.07
N THR A 144 21.67 0.04 29.53
CA THR A 144 21.94 0.18 30.96
C THR A 144 20.94 1.19 31.53
N ALA A 145 19.99 0.73 32.33
CA ALA A 145 19.06 1.64 32.99
C ALA A 145 19.86 2.60 33.90
N ALA A 146 19.66 3.90 33.72
CA ALA A 146 20.22 4.90 34.63
C ALA A 146 19.67 4.65 36.04
N SER A 147 20.51 4.10 36.91
CA SER A 147 20.13 3.65 38.24
C SER A 147 19.64 4.80 39.12
N ARG A 148 18.33 4.83 39.39
CA ARG A 148 17.80 5.23 40.70
C ARG A 148 16.82 4.17 41.19
N ARG A 149 17.40 3.19 41.90
CA ARG A 149 16.75 2.39 42.96
C ARG A 149 15.44 1.68 42.55
N GLY A 150 15.57 0.44 42.08
CA GLY A 150 14.46 -0.54 42.02
C GLY A 150 14.38 -1.30 40.70
N THR A 151 14.85 -2.54 40.69
CA THR A 151 14.65 -3.57 39.64
C THR A 151 14.72 -3.08 38.19
N ALA A 152 15.88 -2.58 37.78
CA ALA A 152 16.16 -2.32 36.38
C ALA A 152 16.51 -3.62 35.66
N HIS A 153 15.56 -4.16 34.89
CA HIS A 153 15.88 -5.17 33.90
C HIS A 153 16.66 -4.46 32.78
N SER A 154 17.96 -4.72 32.66
CA SER A 154 18.73 -4.24 31.50
C SER A 154 18.18 -4.98 30.28
N GLY A 155 17.45 -4.26 29.42
CA GLY A 155 16.86 -4.84 28.22
C GLY A 155 17.89 -4.91 27.10
N LEU A 156 18.01 -6.07 26.46
CA LEU A 156 18.67 -6.15 25.16
C LEU A 156 17.79 -5.47 24.12
N VAL A 157 18.40 -4.61 23.31
CA VAL A 157 17.70 -3.83 22.30
C VAL A 157 18.42 -3.97 20.98
N ALA A 158 17.67 -4.33 19.94
CA ALA A 158 18.16 -4.38 18.58
C ALA A 158 17.94 -3.03 17.89
N LEU A 159 19.04 -2.41 17.44
CA LEU A 159 19.01 -1.27 16.54
C LEU A 159 19.13 -1.79 15.11
N VAL A 160 18.11 -1.54 14.30
CA VAL A 160 18.01 -2.00 12.91
C VAL A 160 18.01 -0.79 11.99
N GLU A 161 18.86 -0.81 10.96
CA GLU A 161 18.95 0.19 9.91
C GLU A 161 18.56 -0.46 8.59
N LEU A 162 17.53 0.08 7.94
CA LEU A 162 17.04 -0.34 6.63
C LEU A 162 17.46 0.69 5.59
N GLU A 163 18.17 0.26 4.56
CA GLU A 163 18.51 1.08 3.41
C GLU A 163 17.41 0.93 2.35
N LEU A 164 16.78 2.04 1.95
CA LEU A 164 15.77 2.09 0.91
C LEU A 164 16.33 2.86 -0.29
N GLY A 165 16.13 2.39 -1.52
CA GLY A 165 16.62 3.12 -2.68
C GLY A 165 16.09 2.62 -4.01
N ARG A 166 16.31 3.42 -5.07
CA ARG A 166 15.81 3.15 -6.43
C ARG A 166 16.67 2.20 -7.25
N THR A 167 16.04 1.24 -7.94
CA THR A 167 16.69 0.30 -8.87
C THR A 167 17.60 1.04 -9.84
N GLY A 168 18.86 0.60 -9.95
CA GLY A 168 19.91 1.25 -10.72
C GLY A 168 20.95 2.03 -9.91
N GLN A 169 20.73 2.29 -8.62
CA GLN A 169 21.76 2.83 -7.72
C GLN A 169 22.63 1.70 -7.19
N VAL A 170 23.93 1.70 -7.54
CA VAL A 170 24.89 0.71 -7.05
C VAL A 170 25.24 1.04 -5.60
N PRO A 171 25.07 0.12 -4.64
CA PRO A 171 25.52 0.35 -3.27
C PRO A 171 27.03 0.57 -3.30
N LYS A 172 27.50 1.74 -2.87
CA LYS A 172 28.91 1.85 -2.49
C LYS A 172 29.05 1.00 -1.23
N LEU A 173 29.75 -0.13 -1.36
CA LEU A 173 30.26 -0.87 -0.21
C LEU A 173 30.84 0.15 0.76
N ARG A 174 30.20 0.29 1.93
CA ARG A 174 30.75 1.06 3.03
C ARG A 174 32.02 0.33 3.41
N GLU A 175 33.13 0.79 2.85
CA GLU A 175 34.45 0.29 3.18
C GLU A 175 34.59 0.42 4.69
N SER A 176 34.58 -0.73 5.37
CA SER A 176 34.91 -0.85 6.77
C SER A 176 36.20 -0.06 6.94
N ARG A 177 36.14 1.06 7.67
CA ARG A 177 37.34 1.84 7.99
C ARG A 177 38.25 0.93 8.83
N SER A 178 39.09 0.16 8.15
CA SER A 178 40.33 -0.39 8.65
C SER A 178 41.10 0.81 9.15
N ALA A 179 41.32 0.88 10.47
CA ALA A 179 42.23 1.85 11.05
C ALA A 179 43.64 1.51 10.58
N ASP A 180 44.01 1.97 9.38
CA ASP A 180 45.40 2.00 8.95
C ASP A 180 46.05 3.22 9.62
N GLN A 181 46.55 3.01 10.83
CA GLN A 181 47.44 3.95 11.50
C GLN A 181 48.86 3.71 11.00
N SER A 182 49.28 4.45 9.99
CA SER A 182 50.69 4.74 9.77
C SER A 182 50.89 6.24 9.53
N GLY A 183 51.22 6.94 10.62
CA GLY A 183 51.66 8.35 10.59
C GLY A 183 52.28 8.71 11.94
N PRO A 184 53.45 9.39 11.99
CA PRO A 184 54.40 9.24 13.09
C PRO A 184 54.21 10.28 14.20
N TYR A 185 54.53 9.86 15.42
CA TYR A 185 54.98 10.69 16.55
C TYR A 185 54.04 11.80 17.07
N SER A 186 53.44 11.50 18.22
CA SER A 186 53.43 12.43 19.35
C SER A 186 53.52 11.61 20.64
N GLN A 187 54.72 11.58 21.22
CA GLN A 187 54.99 10.97 22.52
C GLN A 187 54.16 11.64 23.61
N CYS A 188 53.40 10.87 24.37
CA CYS A 188 52.96 11.28 25.70
C CYS A 188 54.06 10.89 26.70
N ALA A 189 54.87 11.87 27.08
CA ALA A 189 55.74 11.75 28.24
C ALA A 189 54.88 11.74 29.51
N GLN A 190 55.22 10.87 30.45
CA GLN A 190 54.57 10.62 31.75
C GLN A 190 53.30 9.77 31.73
N CYS A 191 53.52 8.45 31.81
CA CYS A 191 52.87 7.60 32.81
C CYS A 191 53.69 6.31 32.97
N HIS A 192 54.49 6.23 34.04
CA HIS A 192 55.02 4.97 34.54
C HIS A 192 53.89 4.22 35.24
N CYS A 193 53.30 3.23 34.58
CA CYS A 193 52.54 2.18 35.27
C CYS A 193 52.64 0.87 34.49
N THR A 194 53.56 0.02 34.93
CA THR A 194 53.60 -1.41 34.59
C THR A 194 52.45 -2.10 35.33
N THR A 195 51.32 -2.36 34.68
CA THR A 195 50.41 -3.48 34.98
C THR A 195 49.49 -3.70 33.79
N VAL A 196 49.55 -4.92 33.25
CA VAL A 196 48.64 -5.43 32.22
C VAL A 196 47.28 -5.67 32.86
N GLN A 197 46.24 -4.91 32.50
CA GLN A 197 44.85 -5.34 32.61
C GLN A 197 44.00 -4.75 31.47
N HIS A 198 43.44 -5.66 30.68
CA HIS A 198 42.36 -5.40 29.73
C HIS A 198 41.13 -4.88 30.49
N TYR A 199 40.82 -3.59 30.38
CA TYR A 199 39.50 -3.05 30.66
C TYR A 199 39.14 -1.95 29.66
N TYR A 200 37.97 -2.14 29.05
CA TYR A 200 37.03 -1.16 28.51
C TYR A 200 37.52 0.30 28.35
N CYS A 201 37.57 0.76 27.09
CA CYS A 201 37.56 2.19 26.78
C CYS A 201 36.10 2.64 26.59
N PRO A 202 35.56 3.56 27.41
CA PRO A 202 34.25 4.13 27.18
C PRO A 202 34.37 5.19 26.09
N ILE A 203 33.81 4.94 24.90
CA ILE A 203 33.67 5.97 23.89
C ILE A 203 32.55 6.91 24.35
N GLN A 204 32.93 8.12 24.79
CA GLN A 204 32.04 9.26 24.90
C GLN A 204 31.37 9.50 23.54
N VAL A 205 30.05 9.33 23.48
CA VAL A 205 29.25 9.76 22.35
C VAL A 205 29.05 11.26 22.52
N ASP A 206 29.83 12.06 21.80
CA ASP A 206 29.51 13.48 21.61
C ASP A 206 28.23 13.56 20.78
N LEU A 207 27.11 13.81 21.46
CA LEU A 207 25.90 14.36 20.87
C LEU A 207 26.20 15.81 20.48
N ASN A 208 26.69 16.01 19.26
CA ASN A 208 26.59 17.31 18.61
C ASN A 208 25.89 17.19 17.25
N VAL A 209 24.76 17.89 17.24
CA VAL A 209 23.83 18.16 16.16
C VAL A 209 24.53 18.89 15.02
N ALA A 210 24.04 18.59 13.81
CA ALA A 210 24.22 19.30 12.55
C ALA A 210 25.64 19.31 11.94
N ASN A 211 25.81 18.51 10.88
CA ASN A 211 26.52 19.02 9.72
C ASN A 211 25.89 18.51 8.42
N LYS A 212 25.23 19.44 7.72
CA LYS A 212 24.72 19.27 6.37
C LYS A 212 25.92 19.34 5.42
N SER A 213 26.45 18.18 5.03
CA SER A 213 27.55 18.11 4.06
C SER A 213 26.98 17.94 2.66
N SER A 214 27.07 19.01 1.88
CA SER A 214 26.68 19.07 0.47
C SER A 214 27.74 18.44 -0.43
N LYS A 215 27.51 17.23 -0.97
CA LYS A 215 27.98 16.84 -2.32
C LYS A 215 27.40 15.49 -2.78
N ALA A 216 26.74 15.51 -3.94
CA ALA A 216 26.05 14.42 -4.65
C ALA A 216 24.92 13.77 -3.85
N GLU A 217 23.69 14.21 -4.15
CA GLU A 217 22.43 13.70 -3.59
C GLU A 217 22.20 12.28 -4.14
N GLU A 218 22.80 11.28 -3.47
CA GLU A 218 22.53 9.85 -3.66
C GLU A 218 21.23 9.53 -2.89
N ASP A 219 20.16 9.28 -3.65
CA ASP A 219 18.74 9.12 -3.23
C ASP A 219 18.46 7.85 -2.36
N SER A 220 19.42 7.39 -1.57
CA SER A 220 19.23 6.29 -0.61
C SER A 220 18.75 6.85 0.73
N GLU A 221 17.55 6.42 1.14
CA GLU A 221 16.94 6.78 2.42
C GLU A 221 17.25 5.69 3.46
N PHE A 222 17.66 6.07 4.67
CA PHE A 222 17.92 5.13 5.75
C PHE A 222 16.84 5.25 6.84
N VAL A 223 16.28 4.13 7.25
CA VAL A 223 15.27 4.04 8.31
C VAL A 223 15.84 3.27 9.49
N CYS A 224 16.01 3.95 10.63
CA CYS A 224 16.52 3.35 11.87
C CYS A 224 15.36 3.03 12.83
N LEU A 225 15.32 1.79 13.31
CA LEU A 225 14.27 1.26 14.18
C LEU A 225 14.88 0.60 15.42
N GLU A 226 14.18 0.73 16.54
CA GLU A 226 14.53 0.09 17.80
C GLU A 226 13.54 -1.03 18.13
N PHE A 227 14.05 -2.24 18.30
CA PHE A 227 13.25 -3.41 18.63
C PHE A 227 13.69 -4.07 19.94
N ASP A 228 12.72 -4.32 20.80
CA ASP A 228 12.86 -5.32 21.86
C ASP A 228 12.59 -6.72 21.31
N GLU A 229 12.87 -7.76 22.10
CA GLU A 229 12.68 -9.16 21.72
C GLU A 229 11.26 -9.46 21.22
N THR A 230 10.23 -8.86 21.85
CA THR A 230 8.84 -9.12 21.47
C THR A 230 8.51 -8.55 20.10
N LYS A 231 9.02 -7.35 19.78
CA LYS A 231 8.84 -6.74 18.47
C LYS A 231 9.61 -7.49 17.38
N VAL A 232 10.83 -7.95 17.65
CA VAL A 232 11.60 -8.79 16.71
C VAL A 232 10.79 -10.05 16.36
N ASN A 233 10.30 -10.77 17.37
CA ASN A 233 9.49 -11.97 17.16
C ASN A 233 8.20 -11.69 16.39
N GLN A 234 7.53 -10.55 16.64
CA GLN A 234 6.37 -10.14 15.85
C GLN A 234 6.71 -9.87 14.38
N VAL A 235 7.82 -9.17 14.12
CA VAL A 235 8.27 -8.89 12.75
C VAL A 235 8.57 -10.19 12.01
N LEU A 236 9.32 -11.11 12.63
CA LEU A 236 9.63 -12.41 12.03
C LEU A 236 8.39 -13.22 11.71
N LYS A 237 7.40 -13.24 12.63
CA LYS A 237 6.13 -13.91 12.38
C LYS A 237 5.39 -13.31 11.18
N LYS A 238 5.29 -11.98 11.12
CA LYS A 238 4.63 -11.30 9.99
C LYS A 238 5.36 -11.54 8.67
N MET A 239 6.69 -11.57 8.68
CA MET A 239 7.47 -11.90 7.47
C MET A 239 7.22 -13.34 7.01
N ALA A 240 7.09 -14.29 7.92
CA ALA A 240 6.74 -15.67 7.60
C ALA A 240 5.33 -15.80 7.01
N ASP A 241 4.34 -15.10 7.59
CA ASP A 241 2.97 -15.06 7.08
C ASP A 241 2.93 -14.47 5.66
N ILE A 242 3.71 -13.40 5.40
CA ILE A 242 3.86 -12.80 4.07
C ILE A 242 4.50 -13.78 3.08
N GLN A 243 5.58 -14.46 3.49
CA GLN A 243 6.26 -15.47 2.68
C GLN A 243 5.30 -16.58 2.27
N GLU A 244 4.53 -17.13 3.22
CA GLU A 244 3.54 -18.17 2.94
C GLU A 244 2.43 -17.67 1.99
N SER A 245 2.03 -16.40 2.11
CA SER A 245 1.08 -15.79 1.19
C SER A 245 1.64 -15.68 -0.24
N ILE A 246 2.90 -15.30 -0.40
CA ILE A 246 3.55 -15.21 -1.72
C ILE A 246 3.68 -16.61 -2.32
N ASP A 247 4.14 -17.59 -1.53
CA ASP A 247 4.29 -18.97 -1.98
C ASP A 247 2.94 -19.55 -2.45
N ARG A 248 1.85 -19.29 -1.72
CA ARG A 248 0.49 -19.67 -2.16
C ARG A 248 0.12 -19.07 -3.51
N ILE A 249 0.41 -17.79 -3.74
CA ILE A 249 0.10 -17.11 -5.01
C ILE A 249 0.93 -17.72 -6.15
N VAL A 250 2.24 -17.87 -5.96
CA VAL A 250 3.16 -18.40 -6.98
C VAL A 250 2.79 -19.82 -7.38
N HIS A 251 2.46 -20.69 -6.43
CA HIS A 251 2.10 -22.09 -6.73
C HIS A 251 0.63 -22.28 -7.16
N SER A 252 -0.20 -21.25 -7.06
CA SER A 252 -1.60 -21.27 -7.54
C SER A 252 -1.76 -20.84 -9.00
N THR A 253 -0.69 -20.32 -9.62
CA THR A 253 -0.65 -19.90 -11.03
C THR A 253 -0.08 -21.03 -11.90
#